data_AF-A0A359GTS6-F1
#
_entry.id   AF-A0A359GTS6-F1
#
_cell.length_a   1.000
_cell.length_b   1.000
_cell.length_c   1.000
_cell.angle_alpha   90.00
_cell.angle_beta   90.00
_cell.angle_gamma   90.00
#
_symmetry.space_group_name_H-M   'P 1'
#
loop_
_entity.id
_entity.type
_entity.pdbx_description
1 polymer ?
#
loop_
_entity_poly.entity_id
_entity_poly.type
_entity_poly.pdbx_seq_one_letter_code
_entity_poly.pdbx_strand_id
1 'polypeptide(L)' 'MIYKGSCHCGIVQFEVKAPDHIEVENCNCSICSMTGYLHLIVPK' A
#
# COMPACT_ATOMS: atom_id res chain seq x y z
N MET A 1 0.71 14.50 0.53
CA MET A 1 2.11 14.53 0.98
C MET A 1 2.94 13.40 0.36
N ILE A 2 4.26 13.39 0.58
CA ILE A 2 5.14 12.24 0.29
C ILE A 2 5.26 11.40 1.56
N TYR A 3 4.99 10.11 1.46
CA TYR A 3 5.09 9.13 2.54
C TYR A 3 6.22 8.13 2.25
N LYS A 4 6.92 7.71 3.30
CA LYS A 4 7.99 6.72 3.21
C LYS A 4 7.48 5.35 3.64
N GLY A 5 7.84 4.31 2.89
CA GLY A 5 7.54 2.93 3.20
C GLY A 5 8.75 2.03 3.03
N SER A 6 8.74 0.89 3.71
CA SER A 6 9.78 -0.13 3.56
C SER A 6 9.22 -1.52 3.80
N CYS A 7 9.90 -2.55 3.29
CA CYS A 7 9.63 -3.91 3.73
C CYS A 7 10.12 -4.12 5.18
N HIS A 8 9.70 -5.22 5.81
CA HIS A 8 10.03 -5.54 7.20
C HIS A 8 11.54 -5.52 7.49
N CYS A 9 12.38 -6.01 6.58
CA CYS A 9 13.84 -6.04 6.74
C CYS A 9 14.54 -4.75 6.32
N GLY A 10 13.81 -3.75 5.79
CA GLY A 10 14.36 -2.44 5.41
C GLY A 10 15.20 -2.41 4.13
N ILE A 11 15.40 -3.55 3.46
CA ILE A 11 16.16 -3.64 2.20
C ILE A 11 15.41 -2.95 1.06
N VAL A 12 14.09 -3.13 0.99
CA VAL A 12 13.23 -2.43 0.04
C VAL A 12 12.70 -1.18 0.71
N GLN A 13 12.98 -0.02 0.12
CA GLN A 13 12.52 1.29 0.57
C GLN A 13 11.87 2.00 -0.61
N PHE A 14 10.77 2.70 -0.36
CA PHE A 14 10.02 3.40 -1.40
C PHE A 14 9.34 4.66 -0.83
N GLU A 15 8.97 5.56 -1.73
CA GLU A 15 8.19 6.76 -1.41
C GLU A 15 6.93 6.80 -2.26
N VAL A 16 5.82 7.24 -1.66
CA VAL A 16 4.52 7.35 -2.33
C VAL A 16 3.96 8.75 -2.12
N LYS A 17 3.48 9.37 -3.20
CA LYS A 17 2.69 10.60 -3.11
C LYS A 17 1.21 10.23 -2.92
N ALA A 18 0.63 10.62 -1.78
CA ALA A 18 -0.77 10.34 -1.45
C ALA A 18 -1.40 11.55 -0.72
N PRO A 19 -2.74 11.68 -0.68
CA PRO A 19 -3.42 12.64 0.19
C PRO A 19 -3.26 12.30 1.68
N ASP A 20 -3.59 13.25 2.56
CA ASP A 20 -3.46 13.09 4.01
C ASP A 20 -4.47 12.09 4.59
N HIS A 21 -5.65 12.03 3.98
CA HIS A 21 -6.64 11.00 4.21
C HIS A 21 -6.66 10.07 3.00
N ILE A 22 -6.33 8.80 3.22
CA ILE A 22 -6.26 7.79 2.17
C ILE A 22 -7.51 6.91 2.17
N GLU A 23 -7.99 6.60 0.97
CA GLU A 23 -8.95 5.53 0.75
C GLU A 23 -8.17 4.29 0.27
N VAL A 24 -8.58 3.12 0.76
CA VAL A 24 -7.94 1.84 0.45
C VAL A 24 -8.97 0.81 0.07
N GLU A 25 -8.61 -0.10 -0.83
CA GLU A 25 -9.48 -1.21 -1.22
C GLU A 25 -9.19 -2.44 -0.36
N ASN A 26 -10.26 -2.99 0.23
CA ASN A 26 -10.24 -4.28 0.92
C ASN A 26 -10.90 -5.34 0.02
N CYS A 27 -10.11 -5.87 -0.93
CA CYS A 27 -10.59 -6.83 -1.92
C CYS A 27 -10.82 -8.21 -1.29
N ASN A 28 -11.95 -8.84 -1.61
CA ASN A 28 -12.36 -10.15 -1.08
C ASN A 28 -12.01 -11.34 -1.98
N CYS A 29 -11.18 -11.15 -3.02
CA CYS A 29 -10.74 -12.28 -3.85
C CYS A 29 -9.83 -13.21 -3.03
N SER A 30 -9.70 -14.47 -3.46
CA SER A 30 -8.94 -15.49 -2.72
C SER A 30 -7.48 -15.12 -2.51
N ILE A 31 -6.85 -14.47 -3.49
CA ILE A 31 -5.44 -14.07 -3.43
C ILE A 31 -5.25 -12.96 -2.39
N CYS A 32 -6.02 -11.87 -2.50
CA CYS A 32 -5.93 -10.73 -1.57
C CYS A 32 -6.23 -11.16 -0.14
N SER A 33 -7.29 -11.96 0.05
CA SER A 33 -7.67 -12.52 1.35
C SER A 33 -6.57 -13.41 1.94
N MET A 34 -5.89 -14.22 1.12
CA MET A 34 -4.77 -15.05 1.56
C MET A 34 -3.55 -14.21 1.97
N THR A 35 -3.25 -13.14 1.23
CA THR A 35 -2.08 -12.29 1.48
C THR A 35 -2.27 -11.24 2.57
N GLY A 36 -3.52 -10.81 2.83
CA GLY A 36 -3.89 -9.96 3.96
C GLY A 36 -3.50 -8.48 3.88
N TYR A 37 -3.16 -7.95 2.71
CA TYR A 37 -2.84 -6.52 2.56
C TYR A 37 -4.04 -5.71 2.04
N LEU A 38 -4.05 -4.41 2.34
CA LEU A 38 -5.00 -3.43 1.80
C LEU A 38 -4.36 -2.70 0.61
N HIS A 39 -5.12 -2.46 -0.45
CA HIS A 39 -4.60 -1.80 -1.65
C HIS A 39 -4.72 -0.29 -1.52
N LEU A 40 -3.60 0.42 -1.65
CA LEU A 40 -3.58 1.84 -2.00
C LEU A 40 -3.18 1.95 -3.47
N ILE A 41 -4.13 2.30 -4.34
CA ILE A 41 -3.87 2.47 -5.77
C ILE A 41 -3.36 3.88 -6.02
N VAL A 42 -2.12 3.98 -6.52
CA VAL A 42 -1.48 5.26 -6.85
C VAL A 42 -1.63 5.51 -8.36
N PRO A 43 -2.10 6.69 -8.80
CA PRO A 43 -2.22 7.01 -10.21
C PRO A 43 -0.86 7.04 -10.93
N LYS A 44 -0.88 6.83 -12.25
CA LYS A 44 0.30 6.97 -13.12
C LYS A 44 0.79 8.41 -13.19
#